data_AF-A0A182SV15-F1
#
_entry.id   AF-A0A182SV15-F1
#
_cell.length_a   1.000
_cell.length_b   1.000
_cell.length_c   1.000
_cell.angle_alpha   90.00
_cell.angle_beta   90.00
_cell.angle_gamma   90.00
#
_symmetry.space_group_name_H-M   'P 1'
#
loop_
_entity.id
_entity.type
_entity.pdbx_description
1 polymer ?
#
loop_
_entity_poly.entity_id
_entity_poly.type
_entity_poly.pdbx_seq_one_letter_code
_entity_poly.pdbx_strand_id
1 'polypeptide(L)'
;MADLTQKFHGLLQHPLEPLFLPKNNGTLFYELPERFLTPRYRPIGQNLVNRFGPNSAASTEVSNDTGVPPMVVTIRDLKELPDLSFATWIKRRDAFSLFIGEHRKAAGKLMKLFINQPDADTLVDVAAYARDRLNGPLFQYALSVALLHRPDTKSVPVPSMLHLFPDQFIDPAANAKMMEEGTIVMDENRMPITIPANFTASDDEPEQRMAFFREDIGVNLHHWHWHLTYPGSGPPEVVRKDRRGELFYYMHQQLLARYQADRFAQGLGRVEPLSNLRDPLREAYYPKLLRSANNRTFCARYPAMTLSDVVRSSDRTEVRIADIESSIARVLEAIDA
;
A
#
# COMPACT_ATOMS: atom_id res chain seq x y z
N MET A 1 -3.77 -28.15 10.18
CA MET A 1 -3.08 -26.95 10.69
C MET A 1 -2.78 -26.04 9.51
N ALA A 2 -3.02 -24.74 9.65
CA ALA A 2 -2.71 -23.78 8.59
C ALA A 2 -1.21 -23.73 8.32
N ASP A 3 -0.82 -23.77 7.05
CA ASP A 3 0.57 -23.55 6.66
C ASP A 3 0.97 -22.09 6.88
N LEU A 4 2.28 -21.81 6.82
CA LEU A 4 2.80 -20.47 7.09
C LEU A 4 2.23 -19.42 6.12
N THR A 5 1.99 -19.81 4.87
CA THR A 5 1.38 -18.96 3.84
C THR A 5 -0.03 -18.54 4.24
N GLN A 6 -0.87 -19.48 4.66
CA GLN A 6 -2.24 -19.23 5.09
C GLN A 6 -2.29 -18.31 6.32
N LYS A 7 -1.37 -18.50 7.27
CA LYS A 7 -1.27 -17.63 8.47
C LYS A 7 -0.99 -16.16 8.11
N PHE A 8 -0.15 -15.89 7.10
CA PHE A 8 0.12 -14.52 6.64
C PHE A 8 -0.92 -13.99 5.65
N HIS A 9 -1.54 -14.85 4.85
CA HIS A 9 -2.50 -14.42 3.83
C HIS A 9 -3.71 -13.69 4.41
N GLY A 10 -4.23 -14.11 5.57
CA GLY A 10 -5.31 -13.39 6.26
C GLY A 10 -4.90 -12.03 6.85
N LEU A 11 -3.60 -11.84 7.13
CA LEU A 11 -3.05 -10.55 7.54
C LEU A 11 -2.88 -9.60 6.33
N LEU A 12 -2.53 -10.17 5.17
CA LEU A 12 -2.24 -9.49 3.90
C LEU A 12 -3.48 -9.40 2.98
N GLN A 13 -4.64 -9.12 3.54
CA GLN A 13 -5.87 -8.84 2.79
C GLN A 13 -6.80 -7.94 3.60
N HIS A 14 -7.80 -7.35 2.94
CA HIS A 14 -8.84 -6.53 3.55
C HIS A 14 -8.30 -5.60 4.65
N PRO A 15 -7.36 -4.68 4.36
CA PRO A 15 -6.48 -4.08 5.38
C PRO A 15 -7.19 -3.34 6.51
N LEU A 16 -8.42 -2.88 6.28
CA LEU A 16 -9.22 -2.14 7.27
C LEU A 16 -10.28 -2.98 7.96
N GLU A 17 -10.55 -4.20 7.50
CA GLU A 17 -11.41 -5.16 8.19
C GLU A 17 -10.62 -5.82 9.33
N PRO A 18 -11.08 -5.75 10.59
CA PRO A 18 -10.38 -6.35 11.72
C PRO A 18 -10.13 -7.86 11.57
N LEU A 19 -9.15 -8.38 12.30
CA LEU A 19 -8.68 -9.76 12.18
C LEU A 19 -9.69 -10.79 12.72
N PHE A 20 -10.60 -10.38 13.62
CA PHE A 20 -11.69 -11.24 14.10
C PHE A 20 -12.79 -11.50 13.07
N LEU A 21 -12.81 -10.77 11.95
CA LEU A 21 -13.71 -11.07 10.84
C LEU A 21 -13.14 -12.22 10.00
N PRO A 22 -13.99 -13.06 9.38
CA PRO A 22 -13.54 -14.09 8.46
C PRO A 22 -12.67 -13.50 7.33
N LYS A 23 -11.70 -14.28 6.88
CA LYS A 23 -10.80 -13.99 5.75
C LYS A 23 -11.00 -15.04 4.66
N ASN A 24 -10.47 -14.81 3.46
CA ASN A 24 -10.63 -15.71 2.31
C ASN A 24 -12.09 -16.12 2.06
N ASN A 25 -12.99 -15.13 1.91
CA ASN A 25 -14.42 -15.39 1.65
C ASN A 25 -15.08 -16.33 2.67
N GLY A 26 -14.77 -16.19 3.97
CA GLY A 26 -15.39 -17.03 5.00
C GLY A 26 -14.69 -18.35 5.29
N THR A 27 -13.51 -18.62 4.72
CA THR A 27 -12.82 -19.91 4.88
C THR A 27 -11.65 -19.88 5.86
N LEU A 28 -11.10 -18.70 6.18
CA LEU A 28 -9.95 -18.54 7.08
C LEU A 28 -10.33 -17.69 8.30
N PHE A 29 -10.11 -18.23 9.50
CA PHE A 29 -10.46 -17.61 10.78
C PHE A 29 -9.24 -17.48 11.68
N TYR A 30 -9.26 -16.47 12.54
CA TYR A 30 -8.24 -16.26 13.57
C TYR A 30 -8.86 -16.34 14.95
N GLU A 31 -8.35 -17.26 15.77
CA GLU A 31 -8.63 -17.30 17.20
C GLU A 31 -7.65 -16.37 17.90
N LEU A 32 -8.18 -15.30 18.52
CA LEU A 32 -7.38 -14.20 19.06
C LEU A 32 -7.50 -14.15 20.59
N PRO A 33 -6.39 -13.91 21.32
CA PRO A 33 -6.46 -13.54 22.73
C PRO A 33 -7.32 -12.28 22.92
N GLU A 34 -8.10 -12.18 23.99
CA GLU A 34 -9.03 -11.06 24.20
C GLU A 34 -8.34 -9.68 24.13
N ARG A 35 -7.12 -9.58 24.66
CA ARG A 35 -6.33 -8.34 24.64
C ARG A 35 -5.85 -7.92 23.26
N PHE A 36 -5.95 -8.78 22.24
CA PHE A 36 -5.68 -8.43 20.85
C PHE A 36 -6.84 -7.63 20.24
N LEU A 37 -8.05 -7.73 20.77
CA LEU A 37 -9.13 -6.83 20.39
C LEU A 37 -8.81 -5.40 20.82
N THR A 38 -9.04 -4.45 19.91
CA THR A 38 -8.86 -3.02 20.19
C THR A 38 -9.92 -2.55 21.21
N PRO A 39 -9.70 -1.43 21.91
CA PRO A 39 -10.61 -0.97 22.97
C PRO A 39 -12.09 -0.86 22.54
N ARG A 40 -12.35 -0.56 21.25
CA ARG A 40 -13.72 -0.49 20.71
C ARG A 40 -14.41 -1.85 20.69
N TYR A 41 -13.70 -2.91 20.34
CA TYR A 41 -14.29 -4.23 20.08
C TYR A 41 -14.19 -5.19 21.27
N ARG A 42 -13.28 -4.94 22.22
CA ARG A 42 -13.09 -5.77 23.41
C ARG A 42 -14.39 -6.01 24.21
N PRO A 43 -15.23 -4.99 24.51
CA PRO A 43 -16.46 -5.20 25.29
C PRO A 43 -17.50 -6.10 24.62
N ILE A 44 -17.39 -6.29 23.30
CA ILE A 44 -18.32 -7.10 22.51
C ILE A 44 -17.63 -8.35 21.93
N GLY A 45 -16.47 -8.76 22.46
CA GLY A 45 -15.67 -9.87 21.94
C GLY A 45 -16.47 -11.17 21.78
N GLN A 46 -17.22 -11.58 22.82
CA GLN A 46 -18.04 -12.79 22.75
C GLN A 46 -19.13 -12.70 21.67
N ASN A 47 -19.76 -11.53 21.51
CA ASN A 47 -20.75 -11.33 20.45
C ASN A 47 -20.12 -11.45 19.06
N LEU A 48 -18.91 -10.93 18.87
CA LEU A 48 -18.17 -11.04 17.62
C LEU A 48 -17.82 -12.49 17.31
N VAL A 49 -17.36 -13.27 18.29
CA VAL A 49 -17.08 -14.71 18.12
C VAL A 49 -18.35 -15.46 17.71
N ASN A 50 -19.49 -15.18 18.35
CA ASN A 50 -20.75 -15.85 18.00
C ASN A 50 -21.22 -15.53 16.57
N ARG A 51 -20.97 -14.30 16.09
CA ARG A 51 -21.43 -13.83 14.78
C ARG A 51 -20.47 -14.14 13.63
N PHE A 52 -19.16 -14.12 13.89
CA PHE A 52 -18.11 -14.14 12.85
C PHE A 52 -17.08 -15.25 13.07
N GLY A 53 -17.22 -16.07 14.11
CA GLY A 53 -16.34 -17.19 14.38
C GLY A 53 -16.58 -18.38 13.44
N PRO A 54 -15.71 -19.41 13.51
CA PRO A 54 -15.76 -20.59 12.63
C PRO A 54 -17.00 -21.47 12.84
N ASN A 55 -17.71 -21.29 13.96
CA ASN A 55 -18.95 -22.01 14.28
C ASN A 55 -20.20 -21.13 14.10
N SER A 56 -20.07 -19.97 13.46
CA SER A 56 -21.20 -19.10 13.16
C SER A 56 -22.10 -19.70 12.07
N ALA A 57 -23.37 -19.27 12.02
CA ALA A 57 -24.30 -19.68 10.98
C ALA A 57 -23.75 -19.40 9.57
N ALA A 58 -23.17 -18.20 9.37
CA ALA A 58 -22.53 -17.82 8.11
C ALA A 58 -21.36 -18.74 7.74
N SER A 59 -20.53 -19.16 8.71
CA SER A 59 -19.44 -20.11 8.45
C SER A 59 -19.95 -21.50 8.04
N THR A 60 -21.11 -21.90 8.58
CA THR A 60 -21.74 -23.18 8.23
C THR A 60 -22.28 -23.15 6.80
N GLU A 61 -22.92 -22.04 6.40
CA GLU A 61 -23.38 -21.82 5.03
C GLU A 61 -22.22 -21.85 4.03
N VAL A 62 -21.14 -21.09 4.28
CA VAL A 62 -19.95 -21.10 3.41
C VAL A 62 -19.36 -22.49 3.25
N SER A 63 -19.31 -23.28 4.32
CA SER A 63 -18.78 -24.66 4.28
C SER A 63 -19.66 -25.58 3.44
N ASN A 64 -20.99 -25.40 3.49
CA ASN A 64 -21.94 -26.17 2.69
C ASN A 64 -21.86 -25.79 1.21
N ASP A 65 -21.73 -24.49 0.90
CA ASP A 65 -21.68 -23.99 -0.48
C ASP A 65 -20.37 -24.34 -1.18
N THR A 66 -19.24 -24.24 -0.46
CA THR A 66 -17.91 -24.46 -1.04
C THR A 66 -17.40 -25.89 -0.89
N GLY A 67 -17.96 -26.67 0.04
CA GLY A 67 -17.43 -27.97 0.47
C GLY A 67 -16.08 -27.89 1.21
N VAL A 68 -15.59 -26.68 1.51
CA VAL A 68 -14.30 -26.46 2.18
C VAL A 68 -14.54 -26.19 3.67
N PRO A 69 -14.00 -27.00 4.58
CA PRO A 69 -14.15 -26.76 6.02
C PRO A 69 -13.39 -25.50 6.46
N PRO A 70 -13.85 -24.82 7.53
CA PRO A 70 -13.21 -23.61 8.02
C PRO A 70 -11.81 -23.91 8.54
N MET A 71 -10.85 -23.10 8.12
CA MET A 71 -9.49 -23.16 8.60
C MET A 71 -9.28 -22.17 9.74
N VAL A 72 -8.79 -22.65 10.88
CA VAL A 72 -8.56 -21.82 12.06
C VAL A 72 -7.05 -21.65 12.31
N VAL A 73 -6.63 -20.40 12.43
CA VAL A 73 -5.29 -20.00 12.87
C VAL A 73 -5.38 -19.55 14.33
N THR A 74 -4.80 -20.32 15.23
CA THR A 74 -4.69 -19.93 16.64
C THR A 74 -3.52 -18.98 16.82
N ILE A 75 -3.80 -17.76 17.29
CA ILE A 75 -2.79 -16.76 17.64
C ILE A 75 -2.41 -16.94 19.10
N ARG A 76 -1.11 -17.10 19.35
CA ARG A 76 -0.58 -17.23 20.70
C ARG A 76 -0.54 -15.87 21.36
N ASP A 77 -0.80 -15.86 22.65
CA ASP A 77 -0.73 -14.63 23.41
C ASP A 77 0.73 -14.20 23.66
N LEU A 78 1.01 -12.89 23.60
CA LEU A 78 2.37 -12.38 23.68
C LEU A 78 2.81 -12.22 25.13
N LYS A 79 3.96 -12.77 25.52
CA LYS A 79 4.49 -12.59 26.89
C LYS A 79 4.50 -11.11 27.30
N GLU A 80 4.94 -10.25 26.39
CA GLU A 80 4.95 -8.80 26.54
C GLU A 80 4.39 -8.15 25.27
N LEU A 81 3.60 -7.09 25.43
CA LEU A 81 3.03 -6.37 24.29
C LEU A 81 4.10 -5.46 23.67
N PRO A 82 4.31 -5.50 22.34
CA PRO A 82 5.29 -4.65 21.69
C PRO A 82 4.88 -3.17 21.81
N ASP A 83 5.86 -2.29 22.03
CA ASP A 83 5.63 -0.85 21.95
C ASP A 83 5.37 -0.45 20.49
N LEU A 84 4.19 0.11 20.23
CA LEU A 84 3.77 0.61 18.93
C LEU A 84 3.68 2.15 18.90
N SER A 85 4.03 2.84 20.00
CA SER A 85 3.87 4.30 20.17
C SER A 85 4.56 5.13 19.09
N PHE A 86 5.64 4.60 18.50
CA PHE A 86 6.37 5.24 17.41
C PHE A 86 5.54 5.45 16.14
N ALA A 87 4.44 4.73 15.97
CA ALA A 87 3.59 4.76 14.77
C ALA A 87 2.14 5.21 15.04
N THR A 88 1.67 5.27 16.29
CA THR A 88 0.26 5.59 16.62
C THR A 88 -0.17 7.03 16.32
N TRP A 89 0.80 7.90 16.04
CA TRP A 89 0.52 9.25 15.58
C TRP A 89 -0.03 9.27 14.15
N ILE A 90 0.33 8.28 13.32
CA ILE A 90 -0.29 8.01 12.02
C ILE A 90 -1.55 7.18 12.28
N LYS A 91 -2.74 7.80 12.19
CA LYS A 91 -3.97 7.09 12.58
C LYS A 91 -4.28 5.96 11.60
N ARG A 92 -5.06 5.00 12.08
CA ARG A 92 -5.43 3.77 11.34
C ARG A 92 -5.91 4.03 9.89
N ARG A 93 -6.62 5.14 9.70
CA ARG A 93 -7.24 5.56 8.42
C ARG A 93 -6.57 6.79 7.78
N ASP A 94 -5.47 7.28 8.32
CA ASP A 94 -4.76 8.42 7.74
C ASP A 94 -4.09 8.06 6.41
N ALA A 95 -3.80 9.09 5.61
CA ALA A 95 -2.95 8.92 4.44
C ALA A 95 -1.54 8.55 4.87
N PHE A 96 -0.89 7.70 4.07
CA PHE A 96 0.49 7.31 4.27
C PHE A 96 1.29 7.59 3.00
N SER A 97 2.46 8.22 3.14
CA SER A 97 3.36 8.48 2.03
C SER A 97 4.78 8.07 2.39
N LEU A 98 5.39 7.23 1.53
CA LEU A 98 6.80 6.88 1.62
C LEU A 98 7.72 8.06 1.29
N PHE A 99 7.19 9.19 0.81
CA PHE A 99 7.99 10.40 0.58
C PHE A 99 8.13 11.27 1.84
N ILE A 100 7.30 11.08 2.86
CA ILE A 100 7.44 11.77 4.15
C ILE A 100 8.49 11.06 5.01
N GLY A 101 9.51 11.80 5.45
CA GLY A 101 10.62 11.26 6.24
C GLY A 101 10.18 10.57 7.53
N GLU A 102 9.26 11.18 8.28
CA GLU A 102 8.74 10.60 9.53
C GLU A 102 7.89 9.33 9.31
N HIS A 103 7.20 9.22 8.18
CA HIS A 103 6.47 8.01 7.80
C HIS A 103 7.44 6.87 7.49
N ARG A 104 8.52 7.16 6.75
CA ARG A 104 9.62 6.22 6.50
C ARG A 104 10.28 5.76 7.80
N LYS A 105 10.49 6.66 8.78
CA LYS A 105 11.03 6.29 10.10
C LYS A 105 10.09 5.35 10.87
N ALA A 106 8.78 5.62 10.85
CA ALA A 106 7.79 4.73 11.47
C ALA A 106 7.78 3.35 10.80
N ALA A 107 7.79 3.29 9.46
CA ALA A 107 7.91 2.05 8.71
C ALA A 107 9.22 1.31 9.06
N GLY A 108 10.34 2.02 9.13
CA GLY A 108 11.65 1.48 9.52
C GLY A 108 11.63 0.75 10.86
N LYS A 109 11.02 1.37 11.87
CA LYS A 109 10.88 0.78 13.21
C LYS A 109 9.96 -0.44 13.21
N LEU A 110 8.85 -0.40 12.48
CA LEU A 110 7.92 -1.52 12.37
C LEU A 110 8.55 -2.71 11.62
N MET A 111 9.27 -2.44 10.52
CA MET A 111 10.03 -3.45 9.79
C MET A 111 11.07 -4.11 10.69
N LYS A 112 11.82 -3.31 11.47
CA LYS A 112 12.79 -3.83 12.44
C LYS A 112 12.12 -4.71 13.50
N LEU A 113 10.96 -4.30 14.02
CA LEU A 113 10.19 -5.10 14.98
C LEU A 113 9.84 -6.48 14.38
N PHE A 114 9.38 -6.53 13.13
CA PHE A 114 9.01 -7.78 12.46
C PHE A 114 10.22 -8.65 12.10
N ILE A 115 11.31 -8.06 11.61
CA ILE A 115 12.55 -8.78 11.27
C ILE A 115 13.21 -9.36 12.51
N ASN A 116 13.12 -8.70 13.66
CA ASN A 116 13.74 -9.16 14.91
C ASN A 116 12.98 -10.27 15.64
N GLN A 117 11.84 -10.73 15.12
CA GLN A 117 11.11 -11.84 15.74
C GLN A 117 11.93 -13.14 15.67
N PRO A 118 11.88 -14.00 16.70
CA PRO A 118 12.73 -15.19 16.77
C PRO A 118 12.43 -16.19 15.65
N ASP A 119 11.17 -16.31 15.27
CA ASP A 119 10.68 -17.26 14.26
C ASP A 119 9.43 -16.69 13.57
N ALA A 120 9.09 -17.27 12.41
CA ALA A 120 7.97 -16.84 11.59
C ALA A 120 6.60 -16.98 12.31
N ASP A 121 6.42 -17.96 13.19
CA ASP A 121 5.17 -18.11 13.94
C ASP A 121 5.00 -17.00 14.98
N THR A 122 6.07 -16.62 15.68
CA THR A 122 6.07 -15.48 16.61
C THR A 122 5.86 -14.17 15.86
N LEU A 123 6.36 -14.07 14.63
CA LEU A 123 6.03 -12.95 13.74
C LEU A 123 4.53 -12.89 13.42
N VAL A 124 3.86 -14.02 13.15
CA VAL A 124 2.40 -14.04 12.94
C VAL A 124 1.69 -13.46 14.17
N ASP A 125 2.07 -13.88 15.37
CA ASP A 125 1.45 -13.42 16.62
C ASP A 125 1.61 -11.89 16.81
N VAL A 126 2.83 -11.38 16.61
CA VAL A 126 3.13 -9.94 16.72
C VAL A 126 2.44 -9.13 15.63
N ALA A 127 2.41 -9.64 14.39
CA ALA A 127 1.74 -9.00 13.27
C ALA A 127 0.21 -8.95 13.48
N ALA A 128 -0.39 -10.03 13.99
CA ALA A 128 -1.79 -10.09 14.35
C ALA A 128 -2.16 -9.03 15.40
N TYR A 129 -1.32 -8.83 16.43
CA TYR A 129 -1.51 -7.78 17.42
C TYR A 129 -1.43 -6.37 16.81
N ALA A 130 -0.45 -6.12 15.95
CA ALA A 130 -0.18 -4.80 15.38
C ALA A 130 -1.22 -4.38 14.32
N ARG A 131 -1.73 -5.32 13.52
CA ARG A 131 -2.58 -5.09 12.34
C ARG A 131 -3.75 -4.14 12.59
N ASP A 132 -4.55 -4.40 13.62
CA ASP A 132 -5.78 -3.64 13.87
C ASP A 132 -5.55 -2.33 14.63
N ARG A 133 -4.32 -2.08 15.09
CA ARG A 133 -3.91 -0.88 15.85
C ARG A 133 -3.19 0.16 15.01
N LEU A 134 -2.60 -0.26 13.89
CA LEU A 134 -1.74 0.58 13.07
C LEU A 134 -2.43 1.07 11.79
N ASN A 135 -1.82 2.07 11.16
CA ASN A 135 -2.19 2.54 9.83
C ASN A 135 -2.13 1.40 8.80
N GLY A 136 -3.19 1.25 8.00
CA GLY A 136 -3.34 0.15 7.04
C GLY A 136 -2.16 0.04 6.06
N PRO A 137 -1.89 1.08 5.24
CA PRO A 137 -0.75 1.08 4.34
C PRO A 137 0.61 0.87 5.02
N LEU A 138 0.83 1.51 6.19
CA LEU A 138 2.07 1.34 6.97
C LEU A 138 2.29 -0.12 7.38
N PHE A 139 1.25 -0.78 7.92
CA PHE A 139 1.32 -2.17 8.35
C PHE A 139 1.59 -3.10 7.17
N GLN A 140 0.81 -2.96 6.10
CA GLN A 140 0.93 -3.81 4.91
C GLN A 140 2.31 -3.66 4.26
N TYR A 141 2.82 -2.44 4.14
CA TYR A 141 4.17 -2.19 3.64
C TYR A 141 5.24 -2.84 4.51
N ALA A 142 5.22 -2.61 5.83
CA ALA A 142 6.25 -3.11 6.72
C ALA A 142 6.25 -4.65 6.81
N LEU A 143 5.07 -5.28 6.83
CA LEU A 143 4.95 -6.73 6.84
C LEU A 143 5.42 -7.34 5.52
N SER A 144 5.04 -6.75 4.38
CA SER A 144 5.48 -7.18 3.04
C SER A 144 7.01 -7.16 2.93
N VAL A 145 7.64 -6.07 3.36
CA VAL A 145 9.11 -5.99 3.37
C VAL A 145 9.71 -7.03 4.31
N ALA A 146 9.19 -7.19 5.52
CA ALA A 146 9.73 -8.18 6.47
C ALA A 146 9.69 -9.61 5.89
N LEU A 147 8.57 -10.00 5.27
CA LEU A 147 8.40 -11.32 4.67
C LEU A 147 9.35 -11.59 3.50
N LEU A 148 9.65 -10.57 2.70
CA LEU A 148 10.61 -10.68 1.59
C LEU A 148 12.06 -10.85 2.04
N HIS A 149 12.39 -10.44 3.28
CA HIS A 149 13.78 -10.38 3.75
C HIS A 149 14.11 -11.44 4.80
N ARG A 150 13.11 -11.95 5.51
CA ARG A 150 13.31 -12.98 6.53
C ARG A 150 13.65 -14.34 5.89
N PRO A 151 14.72 -15.03 6.36
CA PRO A 151 15.12 -16.32 5.78
C PRO A 151 14.06 -17.41 5.89
N ASP A 152 13.28 -17.40 6.98
CA ASP A 152 12.25 -18.38 7.32
C ASP A 152 10.88 -18.11 6.69
N THR A 153 10.75 -17.06 5.86
CA THR A 153 9.49 -16.72 5.15
C THR A 153 9.67 -16.59 3.63
N LYS A 154 10.80 -17.05 3.06
CA LYS A 154 11.11 -16.89 1.63
C LYS A 154 10.07 -17.47 0.67
N SER A 155 9.34 -18.50 1.09
CA SER A 155 8.30 -19.15 0.28
C SER A 155 6.89 -18.62 0.55
N VAL A 156 6.75 -17.60 1.41
CA VAL A 156 5.45 -16.97 1.70
C VAL A 156 5.13 -15.99 0.58
N PRO A 157 4.08 -16.23 -0.23
CA PRO A 157 3.67 -15.28 -1.25
C PRO A 157 3.12 -14.01 -0.60
N VAL A 158 3.60 -12.86 -1.06
CA VAL A 158 3.10 -11.55 -0.66
C VAL A 158 2.13 -11.04 -1.73
N PRO A 159 0.86 -10.76 -1.39
CA PRO A 159 -0.09 -10.19 -2.34
C PRO A 159 0.38 -8.86 -2.92
N SER A 160 0.11 -8.65 -4.20
CA SER A 160 0.32 -7.37 -4.88
C SER A 160 -0.47 -6.25 -4.21
N MET A 161 0.04 -5.03 -4.27
CA MET A 161 -0.65 -3.82 -3.79
C MET A 161 -2.04 -3.66 -4.40
N LEU A 162 -2.29 -4.17 -5.61
CA LEU A 162 -3.60 -4.15 -6.26
C LEU A 162 -4.67 -4.90 -5.44
N HIS A 163 -4.31 -6.00 -4.79
CA HIS A 163 -5.22 -6.79 -3.95
C HIS A 163 -5.33 -6.26 -2.51
N LEU A 164 -4.51 -5.27 -2.15
CA LEU A 164 -4.52 -4.64 -0.82
C LEU A 164 -5.23 -3.28 -0.84
N PHE A 165 -4.89 -2.45 -1.81
CA PHE A 165 -5.38 -1.08 -1.99
C PHE A 165 -5.72 -0.82 -3.47
N PRO A 166 -6.77 -1.46 -4.00
CA PRO A 166 -7.20 -1.24 -5.39
C PRO A 166 -7.58 0.23 -5.66
N ASP A 167 -7.91 0.99 -4.62
CA ASP A 167 -8.23 2.42 -4.66
C ASP A 167 -7.06 3.33 -5.10
N GLN A 168 -5.85 2.77 -5.23
CA GLN A 168 -4.69 3.45 -5.80
C GLN A 168 -4.48 3.18 -7.31
N PHE A 169 -5.31 2.33 -7.91
CA PHE A 169 -5.17 1.88 -9.30
C PHE A 169 -6.47 2.03 -10.09
N ILE A 170 -7.62 1.93 -9.43
CA ILE A 170 -8.94 1.86 -10.05
C ILE A 170 -9.67 3.18 -9.90
N ASP A 171 -10.31 3.64 -10.98
CA ASP A 171 -11.21 4.79 -10.96
C ASP A 171 -12.33 4.57 -9.93
N PRO A 172 -12.47 5.42 -8.90
CA PRO A 172 -13.49 5.24 -7.88
C PRO A 172 -14.93 5.31 -8.42
N ALA A 173 -15.16 5.86 -9.62
CA ALA A 173 -16.48 5.81 -10.25
C ALA A 173 -16.93 4.36 -10.58
N ALA A 174 -15.99 3.44 -10.81
CA ALA A 174 -16.29 2.02 -11.02
C ALA A 174 -16.76 1.32 -9.72
N ASN A 175 -16.36 1.82 -8.54
CA ASN A 175 -16.66 1.17 -7.26
C ASN A 175 -18.16 1.13 -6.95
N ALA A 176 -18.90 2.20 -7.27
CA ALA A 176 -20.34 2.23 -7.04
C ALA A 176 -21.07 1.16 -7.88
N LYS A 177 -20.68 1.02 -9.15
CA LYS A 177 -21.21 0.00 -10.07
C LYS A 177 -20.84 -1.42 -9.61
N MET A 178 -19.59 -1.61 -9.17
CA MET A 178 -19.13 -2.88 -8.63
C MET A 178 -19.86 -3.26 -7.33
N MET A 179 -20.18 -2.28 -6.48
CA MET A 179 -20.96 -2.49 -5.27
C MET A 179 -22.41 -2.88 -5.58
N GLU A 180 -23.04 -2.22 -6.56
CA GLU A 180 -24.38 -2.57 -7.05
C GLU A 180 -24.42 -4.01 -7.59
N GLU A 181 -23.51 -4.33 -8.51
CA GLU A 181 -23.35 -5.67 -9.09
C GLU A 181 -23.12 -6.73 -7.99
N GLY A 182 -22.21 -6.44 -7.07
CA GLY A 182 -21.87 -7.35 -5.97
C GLY A 182 -23.01 -7.57 -4.97
N THR A 183 -23.91 -6.61 -4.82
CA THR A 183 -25.04 -6.69 -3.88
C THR A 183 -26.24 -7.42 -4.49
N ILE A 184 -26.49 -7.22 -5.78
CA ILE A 184 -27.71 -7.72 -6.47
C ILE A 184 -27.46 -9.08 -7.12
N VAL A 185 -26.32 -9.24 -7.79
CA VAL A 185 -26.06 -10.38 -8.67
C VAL A 185 -25.25 -11.45 -7.93
N MET A 186 -25.76 -12.69 -7.97
CA MET A 186 -25.06 -13.86 -7.46
C MET A 186 -23.73 -14.04 -8.20
N ASP A 187 -22.69 -14.49 -7.49
CA ASP A 187 -21.30 -14.48 -7.98
C ASP A 187 -21.12 -15.17 -9.34
N GLU A 188 -21.79 -16.30 -9.55
CA GLU A 188 -21.79 -17.08 -10.80
C GLU A 188 -22.29 -16.31 -12.03
N ASN A 189 -23.07 -15.25 -11.83
CA ASN A 189 -23.71 -14.47 -12.90
C ASN A 189 -23.13 -13.05 -13.01
N ARG A 190 -22.10 -12.71 -12.23
CA ARG A 190 -21.54 -11.36 -12.21
C ARG A 190 -20.80 -11.03 -13.51
N MET A 191 -20.93 -9.78 -13.93
CA MET A 191 -20.20 -9.25 -15.09
C MET A 191 -19.07 -8.29 -14.70
N PRO A 192 -17.95 -8.28 -15.43
CA PRO A 192 -16.88 -7.32 -15.20
C PRO A 192 -17.32 -5.86 -15.44
N ILE A 193 -17.05 -4.98 -14.48
CA ILE A 193 -17.23 -3.54 -14.67
C ILE A 193 -16.10 -2.98 -15.54
N THR A 194 -16.46 -2.47 -16.71
CA THR A 194 -15.48 -1.88 -17.64
C THR A 194 -15.05 -0.50 -17.19
N ILE A 195 -13.72 -0.27 -17.13
CA ILE A 195 -13.12 1.03 -16.84
C ILE A 195 -12.72 1.67 -18.18
N PRO A 196 -13.16 2.90 -18.48
CA PRO A 196 -12.78 3.56 -19.72
C PRO A 196 -11.30 3.96 -19.70
N ALA A 197 -10.64 3.90 -20.86
CA ALA A 197 -9.25 4.37 -20.99
C ALA A 197 -9.13 5.88 -20.73
N ASN A 198 -10.09 6.67 -21.21
CA ASN A 198 -10.15 8.12 -21.00
C ASN A 198 -10.97 8.43 -19.75
N PHE A 199 -10.38 8.30 -18.56
CA PHE A 199 -11.04 8.64 -17.29
C PHE A 199 -10.42 9.86 -16.58
N THR A 200 -9.16 10.20 -16.84
CA THR A 200 -8.48 11.35 -16.23
C THR A 200 -8.71 12.64 -17.03
N ALA A 201 -8.58 12.60 -18.36
CA ALA A 201 -8.86 13.72 -19.28
C ALA A 201 -9.49 13.25 -20.61
N SER A 202 -9.98 14.21 -21.41
CA SER A 202 -10.37 14.00 -22.82
C SER A 202 -9.14 14.16 -23.74
N ASP A 203 -9.32 13.85 -25.02
CA ASP A 203 -8.27 14.01 -26.04
C ASP A 203 -7.92 15.50 -26.34
N ASP A 204 -8.67 16.45 -25.77
CA ASP A 204 -8.35 17.89 -25.81
C ASP A 204 -7.09 18.22 -25.01
N GLU A 205 -6.73 17.39 -24.03
CA GLU A 205 -5.46 17.45 -23.31
C GLU A 205 -4.42 16.64 -24.08
N PRO A 206 -3.40 17.25 -24.71
CA PRO A 206 -2.41 16.52 -25.49
C PRO A 206 -1.68 15.43 -24.68
N GLU A 207 -1.46 15.66 -23.38
CA GLU A 207 -0.85 14.67 -22.51
C GLU A 207 -1.74 13.43 -22.30
N GLN A 208 -3.05 13.46 -22.59
CA GLN A 208 -3.93 12.29 -22.54
C GLN A 208 -3.44 11.15 -23.45
N ARG A 209 -2.74 11.47 -24.55
CA ARG A 209 -2.18 10.46 -25.46
C ARG A 209 -1.19 9.50 -24.81
N MET A 210 -0.63 9.87 -23.65
CA MET A 210 0.28 9.02 -22.90
C MET A 210 -0.38 8.38 -21.66
N ALA A 211 -1.70 8.50 -21.51
CA ALA A 211 -2.43 7.87 -20.40
C ALA A 211 -2.26 6.34 -20.39
N PHE A 212 -2.24 5.70 -21.56
CA PHE A 212 -2.01 4.25 -21.68
C PHE A 212 -0.68 3.79 -21.06
N PHE A 213 0.32 4.68 -20.94
CA PHE A 213 1.59 4.39 -20.28
C PHE A 213 1.55 4.78 -18.80
N ARG A 214 1.11 6.02 -18.50
CA ARG A 214 1.16 6.59 -17.14
C ARG A 214 0.18 5.95 -16.18
N GLU A 215 -0.98 5.54 -16.69
CA GLU A 215 -2.12 5.06 -15.91
C GLU A 215 -2.28 3.54 -16.05
N ASP A 216 -1.35 2.86 -16.74
CA ASP A 216 -1.32 1.41 -16.78
C ASP A 216 -1.07 0.82 -15.38
N ILE A 217 -1.91 -0.15 -15.01
CA ILE A 217 -1.84 -0.82 -13.70
C ILE A 217 -0.51 -1.58 -13.58
N GLY A 218 -0.04 -2.23 -14.64
CA GLY A 218 1.21 -2.99 -14.66
C GLY A 218 2.45 -2.11 -14.44
N VAL A 219 2.54 -0.98 -15.13
CA VAL A 219 3.63 0.01 -14.97
C VAL A 219 3.67 0.56 -13.54
N ASN A 220 2.51 0.95 -12.98
CA ASN A 220 2.44 1.47 -11.62
C ASN A 220 2.75 0.39 -10.57
N LEU A 221 2.29 -0.85 -10.79
CA LEU A 221 2.65 -1.98 -9.94
C LEU A 221 4.15 -2.29 -10.02
N HIS A 222 4.76 -2.27 -11.20
CA HIS A 222 6.21 -2.45 -11.35
C HIS A 222 6.98 -1.40 -10.54
N HIS A 223 6.62 -0.12 -10.69
CA HIS A 223 7.26 0.96 -9.95
C HIS A 223 7.13 0.77 -8.44
N TRP A 224 5.95 0.42 -7.95
CA TRP A 224 5.74 0.14 -6.53
C TRP A 224 6.57 -1.05 -6.02
N HIS A 225 6.55 -2.19 -6.73
CA HIS A 225 7.29 -3.38 -6.32
C HIS A 225 8.82 -3.18 -6.39
N TRP A 226 9.30 -2.39 -7.34
CA TRP A 226 10.73 -2.03 -7.41
C TRP A 226 11.14 -1.27 -6.14
N HIS A 227 10.36 -0.27 -5.72
CA HIS A 227 10.63 0.49 -4.48
C HIS A 227 10.37 -0.31 -3.19
N LEU A 228 9.49 -1.33 -3.23
CA LEU A 228 9.33 -2.29 -2.13
C LEU A 228 10.60 -3.15 -1.96
N THR A 229 11.19 -3.58 -3.08
CA THR A 229 12.39 -4.44 -3.12
C THR A 229 13.66 -3.66 -2.79
N TYR A 230 13.76 -2.41 -3.24
CA TYR A 230 14.92 -1.53 -3.07
C TYR A 230 14.57 -0.25 -2.26
N PRO A 231 14.06 -0.38 -1.03
CA PRO A 231 13.51 0.76 -0.30
C PRO A 231 14.58 1.81 0.00
N GLY A 232 14.16 3.09 0.02
CA GLY A 232 15.04 4.22 0.33
C GLY A 232 15.44 4.33 1.81
N SER A 233 14.79 3.56 2.70
CA SER A 233 15.04 3.57 4.14
C SER A 233 14.56 2.27 4.78
N GLY A 234 15.16 1.90 5.92
CA GLY A 234 14.79 0.71 6.66
C GLY A 234 16.00 0.14 7.40
N PRO A 235 15.88 -1.07 7.97
CA PRO A 235 17.03 -1.78 8.54
C PRO A 235 18.17 -1.94 7.51
N PRO A 236 19.46 -1.87 7.92
CA PRO A 236 20.59 -1.97 7.01
C PRO A 236 20.55 -3.20 6.11
N GLU A 237 20.15 -4.36 6.62
CA GLU A 237 20.01 -5.63 5.91
C GLU A 237 18.90 -5.61 4.83
N VAL A 238 17.92 -4.72 4.98
CA VAL A 238 16.87 -4.47 3.99
C VAL A 238 17.37 -3.52 2.90
N VAL A 239 18.05 -2.44 3.30
CA VAL A 239 18.46 -1.39 2.36
C VAL A 239 19.73 -1.75 1.59
N ARG A 240 20.74 -2.36 2.21
CA ARG A 240 22.04 -2.63 1.59
C ARG A 240 21.97 -3.82 0.64
N LYS A 241 21.55 -3.55 -0.60
CA LYS A 241 21.52 -4.48 -1.73
C LYS A 241 22.56 -4.12 -2.77
N ASP A 242 23.02 -5.13 -3.50
CA ASP A 242 24.00 -4.98 -4.56
C ASP A 242 23.59 -3.89 -5.56
N ARG A 243 24.51 -2.95 -5.81
CA ARG A 243 24.41 -1.84 -6.78
C ARG A 243 23.07 -1.10 -6.82
N ARG A 244 22.31 -1.05 -5.70
CA ARG A 244 20.95 -0.47 -5.69
C ARG A 244 20.87 0.99 -6.14
N GLY A 245 21.94 1.76 -5.94
CA GLY A 245 22.01 3.16 -6.37
C GLY A 245 22.13 3.30 -7.89
N GLU A 246 22.94 2.45 -8.51
CA GLU A 246 23.02 2.37 -9.97
C GLU A 246 21.73 1.82 -10.57
N LEU A 247 21.14 0.78 -9.95
CA LEU A 247 19.88 0.23 -10.40
C LEU A 247 18.73 1.24 -10.28
N PHE A 248 18.76 2.11 -9.26
CA PHE A 248 17.82 3.23 -9.15
C PHE A 248 17.93 4.14 -10.38
N TYR A 249 19.14 4.56 -10.74
CA TYR A 249 19.36 5.36 -11.94
C TYR A 249 18.87 4.61 -13.20
N TYR A 250 19.31 3.36 -13.39
CA TYR A 250 19.03 2.59 -14.60
C TYR A 250 17.54 2.32 -14.80
N MET A 251 16.81 1.91 -13.75
CA MET A 251 15.38 1.62 -13.84
C MET A 251 14.60 2.88 -14.27
N HIS A 252 14.83 4.02 -13.62
CA HIS A 252 14.13 5.26 -13.96
C HIS A 252 14.59 5.83 -15.32
N GLN A 253 15.85 5.66 -15.69
CA GLN A 253 16.35 6.02 -17.01
C GLN A 253 15.64 5.22 -18.11
N GLN A 254 15.44 3.92 -17.93
CA GLN A 254 14.71 3.08 -18.88
C GLN A 254 13.22 3.44 -18.95
N LEU A 255 12.58 3.78 -17.82
CA LEU A 255 11.21 4.29 -17.82
C LEU A 255 11.09 5.58 -18.65
N LEU A 256 12.00 6.54 -18.45
CA LEU A 256 12.02 7.79 -19.22
C LEU A 256 12.30 7.56 -20.71
N ALA A 257 13.20 6.64 -21.06
CA ALA A 257 13.49 6.30 -22.46
C ALA A 257 12.27 5.71 -23.17
N ARG A 258 11.55 4.79 -22.52
CA ARG A 258 10.31 4.20 -23.04
C ARG A 258 9.21 5.25 -23.18
N TYR A 259 8.99 6.02 -22.13
CA TYR A 259 8.03 7.13 -22.14
C TYR A 259 8.33 8.11 -23.28
N GLN A 260 9.60 8.48 -23.47
CA GLN A 260 10.02 9.41 -24.52
C GLN A 260 9.83 8.84 -25.93
N ALA A 261 10.10 7.55 -26.14
CA ALA A 261 9.88 6.90 -27.43
C ALA A 261 8.40 6.97 -27.85
N ASP A 262 7.51 6.63 -26.92
CA ASP A 262 6.07 6.69 -27.16
C ASP A 262 5.57 8.14 -27.32
N ARG A 263 6.13 9.11 -26.58
CA ARG A 263 5.81 10.54 -26.82
C ARG A 263 6.04 10.94 -28.27
N PHE A 264 7.19 10.58 -28.84
CA PHE A 264 7.47 10.87 -30.24
C PHE A 264 6.49 10.16 -31.18
N ALA A 265 6.15 8.90 -30.89
CA ALA A 265 5.15 8.16 -31.67
C ALA A 265 3.75 8.79 -31.61
N GLN A 266 3.40 9.46 -30.49
CA GLN A 266 2.13 10.17 -30.29
C GLN A 266 2.15 11.64 -30.76
N GLY A 267 3.22 12.06 -31.45
CA GLY A 267 3.39 13.44 -31.94
C GLY A 267 3.62 14.47 -30.83
N LEU A 268 4.07 14.04 -29.66
CA LEU A 268 4.45 14.91 -28.56
C LEU A 268 5.96 15.21 -28.60
N GLY A 269 6.33 16.36 -28.05
CA GLY A 269 7.74 16.77 -27.94
C GLY A 269 8.55 15.97 -26.94
N ARG A 270 9.84 16.31 -26.85
CA ARG A 270 10.72 15.84 -25.78
C ARG A 270 10.17 16.25 -24.41
N VAL A 271 10.32 15.40 -23.40
CA VAL A 271 10.04 15.75 -22.01
C VAL A 271 10.90 16.95 -21.62
N GLU A 272 10.26 18.02 -21.17
CA GLU A 272 10.93 19.17 -20.59
C GLU A 272 11.35 18.84 -19.16
N PRO A 273 12.65 18.95 -18.82
CA PRO A 273 13.09 18.76 -17.45
C PRO A 273 12.52 19.83 -16.52
N LEU A 274 11.99 19.41 -15.37
CA LEU A 274 11.62 20.34 -14.29
C LEU A 274 12.90 20.83 -13.58
N SER A 275 13.61 21.76 -14.23
CA SER A 275 14.90 22.29 -13.75
C SER A 275 14.73 23.51 -12.84
N ASN A 276 13.70 24.33 -13.06
CA ASN A 276 13.37 25.47 -12.21
C ASN A 276 12.12 25.18 -11.38
N LEU A 277 12.31 25.06 -10.06
CA LEU A 277 11.23 24.75 -9.11
C LEU A 277 10.36 25.97 -8.75
N ARG A 278 10.73 27.16 -9.19
CA ARG A 278 10.04 28.42 -8.89
C ARG A 278 9.11 28.87 -10.01
N ASP A 279 9.28 28.31 -11.21
CA ASP A 279 8.40 28.61 -12.33
C ASP A 279 7.04 27.91 -12.15
N PRO A 280 5.95 28.49 -12.69
CA PRO A 280 4.65 27.84 -12.72
C PRO A 280 4.71 26.49 -13.45
N LEU A 281 4.12 25.45 -12.85
CA LEU A 281 4.05 24.12 -13.44
C LEU A 281 2.98 24.09 -14.54
N ARG A 282 3.40 24.05 -15.80
CA ARG A 282 2.50 24.10 -16.96
C ARG A 282 1.48 22.96 -16.95
N GLU A 283 1.92 21.73 -16.76
CA GLU A 283 1.08 20.54 -16.86
C GLU A 283 0.16 20.39 -15.65
N ALA A 284 -1.14 20.28 -15.89
CA ALA A 284 -2.13 19.87 -14.91
C ALA A 284 -2.28 18.36 -14.86
N TYR A 285 -2.86 17.83 -13.79
CA TYR A 285 -3.29 16.43 -13.75
C TYR A 285 -4.39 16.24 -12.71
N TYR A 286 -5.44 15.50 -13.08
CA TYR A 286 -6.61 15.23 -12.26
C TYR A 286 -6.74 13.72 -12.06
N PRO A 287 -6.12 13.12 -11.02
CA PRO A 287 -5.99 11.67 -10.90
C PRO A 287 -7.32 10.91 -10.79
N LYS A 288 -8.39 11.58 -10.34
CA LYS A 288 -9.69 11.00 -9.94
C LYS A 288 -9.65 10.00 -8.78
N LEU A 289 -8.50 9.39 -8.49
CA LEU A 289 -8.31 8.42 -7.42
C LEU A 289 -8.72 8.95 -6.04
N LEU A 290 -9.29 8.04 -5.23
CA LEU A 290 -9.87 8.33 -3.93
C LEU A 290 -9.42 7.30 -2.90
N ARG A 291 -8.85 7.72 -1.77
CA ARG A 291 -8.49 6.77 -0.71
C ARG A 291 -9.72 6.25 0.01
N SER A 292 -10.02 4.96 -0.10
CA SER A 292 -11.19 4.34 0.56
C SER A 292 -11.12 4.41 2.09
N ALA A 293 -9.92 4.57 2.66
CA ALA A 293 -9.74 4.61 4.11
C ALA A 293 -10.43 5.82 4.78
N ASN A 294 -10.43 6.98 4.11
CA ASN A 294 -10.83 8.27 4.67
C ASN A 294 -11.52 9.22 3.68
N ASN A 295 -11.81 8.75 2.46
CA ASN A 295 -12.41 9.54 1.38
C ASN A 295 -11.66 10.85 1.09
N ARG A 296 -10.33 10.87 1.28
CA ARG A 296 -9.46 11.96 0.81
C ARG A 296 -8.88 11.59 -0.55
N THR A 297 -9.08 12.46 -1.53
CA THR A 297 -8.61 12.27 -2.90
C THR A 297 -7.08 12.32 -2.99
N PHE A 298 -6.54 11.70 -4.03
CA PHE A 298 -5.25 12.12 -4.55
C PHE A 298 -5.48 13.46 -5.27
N CYS A 299 -5.23 14.56 -4.56
CA CYS A 299 -5.62 15.90 -5.00
C CYS A 299 -5.08 16.21 -6.41
N ALA A 300 -5.93 16.82 -7.24
CA ALA A 300 -5.52 17.30 -8.54
C ALA A 300 -4.53 18.47 -8.42
N ARG A 301 -3.70 18.63 -9.44
CA ARG A 301 -2.90 19.84 -9.65
C ARG A 301 -3.50 20.60 -10.83
N TYR A 302 -3.94 21.82 -10.59
CA TYR A 302 -4.49 22.70 -11.62
C TYR A 302 -3.36 23.29 -12.49
N PRO A 303 -3.67 23.79 -13.70
CA PRO A 303 -2.65 24.35 -14.58
C PRO A 303 -1.92 25.53 -13.94
N ALA A 304 -0.62 25.65 -14.22
CA ALA A 304 0.22 26.79 -13.82
C ALA A 304 0.27 27.07 -12.31
N MET A 305 0.11 26.05 -11.46
CA MET A 305 0.37 26.19 -10.03
C MET A 305 1.88 26.31 -9.77
N THR A 306 2.26 27.18 -8.85
CA THR A 306 3.66 27.32 -8.40
C THR A 306 3.89 26.44 -7.18
N LEU A 307 5.08 25.83 -7.09
CA LEU A 307 5.49 25.11 -5.89
C LEU A 307 5.63 26.07 -4.70
N SER A 308 5.44 25.56 -3.50
CA SER A 308 5.62 26.30 -2.25
C SER A 308 6.38 25.45 -1.26
N ASP A 309 7.04 26.10 -0.31
CA ASP A 309 7.65 25.41 0.82
C ASP A 309 6.60 24.59 1.56
N VAL A 310 6.91 23.31 1.79
CA VAL A 310 5.97 22.38 2.41
C VAL A 310 6.26 22.34 3.90
N VAL A 311 5.43 23.02 4.69
CA VAL A 311 5.48 23.00 6.16
C VAL A 311 4.17 22.46 6.69
N ARG A 312 4.14 21.17 7.05
CA ARG A 312 2.92 20.47 7.50
C ARG A 312 3.20 19.78 8.83
N SER A 313 2.87 20.46 9.93
CA SER A 313 3.10 19.99 11.29
C SER A 313 2.36 18.69 11.63
N SER A 314 1.14 18.50 11.10
CA SER A 314 0.35 17.26 11.27
C SER A 314 1.06 16.04 10.72
N ASP A 315 1.76 16.21 9.60
CA ASP A 315 2.49 15.16 8.89
C ASP A 315 3.96 15.10 9.32
N ARG A 316 4.36 16.00 10.23
CA ARG A 316 5.73 16.18 10.72
C ARG A 316 6.74 16.32 9.58
N THR A 317 6.38 17.09 8.55
CA THR A 317 7.22 17.30 7.37
C THR A 317 7.47 18.77 7.14
N GLU A 318 8.72 19.08 6.87
CA GLU A 318 9.21 20.41 6.50
C GLU A 318 10.27 20.23 5.41
N VAL A 319 10.05 20.82 4.25
CA VAL A 319 11.02 20.88 3.15
C VAL A 319 10.76 22.14 2.33
N ARG A 320 11.83 22.90 2.07
CA ARG A 320 11.76 24.14 1.31
C ARG A 320 12.36 23.95 -0.08
N ILE A 321 11.93 24.78 -1.02
CA ILE A 321 12.49 24.80 -2.38
C ILE A 321 14.00 25.05 -2.34
N ALA A 322 14.43 25.97 -1.46
CA ALA A 322 15.85 26.30 -1.26
C ALA A 322 16.70 25.12 -0.77
N ASP A 323 16.11 24.18 -0.03
CA ASP A 323 16.84 23.00 0.45
C ASP A 323 17.21 22.08 -0.73
N ILE A 324 16.32 21.98 -1.72
CA ILE A 324 16.55 21.20 -2.95
C ILE A 324 17.57 21.91 -3.84
N GLU A 325 17.42 23.22 -4.07
CA GLU A 325 18.36 24.03 -4.85
C GLU A 325 19.79 23.92 -4.29
N SER A 326 19.94 24.02 -2.97
CA SER A 326 21.25 23.84 -2.31
C SER A 326 21.80 22.42 -2.43
N SER A 327 20.94 21.40 -2.35
CA SER A 327 21.35 20.00 -2.50
C SER A 327 21.82 19.70 -3.92
N ILE A 328 21.13 20.22 -4.93
CA ILE A 328 21.51 20.06 -6.35
C ILE A 328 22.89 20.65 -6.60
N ALA A 329 23.15 21.88 -6.14
CA ALA A 329 24.45 22.54 -6.32
C ALA A 329 25.61 21.69 -5.78
N ARG A 330 25.48 21.16 -4.55
CA ARG A 330 26.51 20.31 -3.93
C ARG A 330 26.73 18.99 -4.66
N VAL A 331 25.65 18.40 -5.20
CA VAL A 331 25.75 17.15 -5.96
C VAL A 331 26.46 17.39 -7.30
N LEU A 332 26.20 18.52 -7.97
CA LEU A 332 26.88 18.88 -9.20
C LEU A 332 28.37 19.17 -8.96
N GLU A 333 28.71 19.92 -7.90
CA GLU A 333 30.10 20.14 -7.50
C GLU A 333 30.86 18.83 -7.29
N ALA A 334 30.21 17.81 -6.71
CA ALA A 334 30.81 16.50 -6.49
C ALA A 334 30.93 15.64 -7.77
N ILE A 335 30.14 15.92 -8.81
CA ILE A 335 30.24 15.27 -10.12
C ILE A 335 31.39 15.88 -10.94
N ASP A 336 31.59 17.20 -10.80
CA ASP A 336 32.59 17.96 -11.55
C ASP A 336 34.01 17.88 -10.93
N ALA A 337 34.11 17.50 -9.66
CA ALA A 337 35.37 17.28 -8.92
C ALA A 337 35.99 15.91 -9.22
#